data_AF-A0A5M6IXX9-F1
#
_entry.id   AF-A0A5M6IXX9-F1
#
_cell.length_a   1.000
_cell.length_b   1.000
_cell.length_c   1.000
_cell.angle_alpha   90.00
_cell.angle_beta   90.00
_cell.angle_gamma   90.00
#
_symmetry.space_group_name_H-M   'P 1'
#
loop_
_entity.id
_entity.type
_entity.pdbx_description
1 polymer ?
#
loop_
_entity_poly.entity_id
_entity_poly.type
_entity_poly.pdbx_seq_one_letter_code
_entity_poly.pdbx_strand_id
1 'polypeptide(L)'
;MSTVIAKNGNYTISSSFGTSVMEGTISGKSQGAGASLSFQIDQVTPVYKSFYWEVQPVTGSTQDFWSDFFSNVVGGEPADQFALSGFGTTASVVLNADSLKESDETFRISFYRSALDPHNGVAPEISATFTVIDDDSKYVIPVIRGGQQSYEEPTKYSGPVSYLQYQFLGSASAEVVAGGDANDFFNLLGGDDAANGGGGNDVLDGGTGSNFLTGGAGHDVFFLDGRGGTTTWATITDWEAGEELSIWGWHPGVSKATWVDNAGAAGWTGVTMHGDLDGNGTIDTSVTWAGMTRAQLPSPFEFDGLLWFK
;
A
#
# COMPACT_ATOMS: atom_id res chain seq x y z
N MET A 1 18.81 -22.87 -21.20
CA MET A 1 18.61 -24.33 -20.96
C MET A 1 17.21 -24.47 -20.40
N SER A 2 16.41 -25.39 -20.90
CA SER A 2 15.05 -25.63 -20.40
C SER A 2 15.08 -26.60 -19.20
N THR A 3 14.24 -26.33 -18.21
CA THR A 3 14.09 -27.14 -16.99
C THR A 3 12.80 -27.93 -17.07
N VAL A 4 12.83 -29.24 -16.79
CA VAL A 4 11.62 -30.05 -16.73
C VAL A 4 10.81 -29.70 -15.48
N ILE A 5 9.55 -29.28 -15.66
CA ILE A 5 8.66 -28.83 -14.59
C ILE A 5 7.50 -29.78 -14.31
N ALA A 6 7.17 -30.67 -15.26
CA ALA A 6 6.18 -31.72 -15.05
C ALA A 6 6.49 -32.96 -15.90
N LYS A 7 6.07 -34.13 -15.42
CA LYS A 7 6.13 -35.40 -16.15
C LYS A 7 4.84 -36.19 -15.93
N ASN A 8 4.26 -36.72 -17.01
CA ASN A 8 3.10 -37.61 -16.94
C ASN A 8 3.16 -38.65 -18.08
N GLY A 9 3.43 -39.91 -17.72
CA GLY A 9 3.54 -41.00 -18.68
C GLY A 9 4.56 -40.71 -19.79
N ASN A 10 4.08 -40.60 -21.04
CA ASN A 10 4.90 -40.34 -22.22
C ASN A 10 5.30 -38.86 -22.38
N TYR A 11 4.78 -37.95 -21.54
CA TYR A 11 4.91 -36.51 -21.75
C TYR A 11 5.72 -35.83 -20.64
N THR A 12 6.49 -34.81 -21.02
CA THR A 12 7.16 -33.91 -20.09
C THR A 12 6.95 -32.47 -20.51
N ILE A 13 6.66 -31.57 -19.56
CA ILE A 13 6.70 -30.13 -19.81
C ILE A 13 8.04 -29.60 -19.32
N SER A 14 8.74 -28.87 -20.18
CA SER A 14 9.94 -28.10 -19.86
C SER A 14 9.66 -26.61 -19.99
N SER A 15 10.24 -25.79 -19.11
CA SER A 15 10.15 -24.32 -19.12
C SER A 15 11.52 -23.68 -19.28
N SER A 16 11.59 -22.52 -19.93
CA SER A 16 12.82 -21.72 -20.02
C SER A 16 13.28 -21.15 -18.67
N PHE A 17 12.42 -21.13 -17.65
CA PHE A 17 12.67 -20.52 -16.33
C PHE A 17 12.38 -21.46 -15.14
N GLY A 18 11.93 -22.69 -15.39
CA GLY A 18 11.48 -23.57 -14.31
C GLY A 18 10.04 -23.25 -13.91
N THR A 19 9.71 -23.38 -12.62
CA THR A 19 8.35 -23.27 -12.08
C THR A 19 8.00 -21.86 -11.58
N SER A 20 8.94 -20.91 -11.59
CA SER A 20 8.67 -19.53 -11.21
C SER A 20 9.62 -18.53 -11.89
N VAL A 21 9.24 -17.26 -11.89
CA VAL A 21 10.04 -16.11 -12.31
C VAL A 21 9.68 -14.91 -11.44
N MET A 22 10.63 -14.03 -11.15
CA MET A 22 10.33 -12.75 -10.50
C MET A 22 9.96 -11.71 -11.54
N GLU A 23 9.09 -10.77 -11.19
CA GLU A 23 8.89 -9.57 -11.99
C GLU A 23 10.17 -8.68 -12.05
N GLY A 24 10.20 -7.68 -12.95
CA GLY A 24 11.18 -6.59 -12.97
C GLY A 24 12.63 -6.81 -13.47
N THR A 25 13.47 -5.78 -13.30
CA THR A 25 14.82 -5.70 -13.91
C THR A 25 15.92 -6.14 -12.95
N ILE A 26 16.27 -7.44 -12.95
CA ILE A 26 17.46 -7.92 -12.24
C ILE A 26 18.72 -7.59 -13.06
N SER A 27 19.52 -6.63 -12.57
CA SER A 27 20.96 -6.40 -12.87
C SER A 27 21.52 -7.21 -14.06
N GLY A 28 21.14 -6.84 -15.29
CA GLY A 28 21.77 -7.34 -16.51
C GLY A 28 21.38 -8.75 -16.98
N LYS A 29 20.25 -9.33 -16.55
CA LYS A 29 19.63 -10.50 -17.21
C LYS A 29 18.12 -10.31 -17.36
N SER A 30 17.58 -10.77 -18.48
CA SER A 30 16.15 -10.74 -18.88
C SER A 30 15.28 -11.58 -17.94
N GLN A 31 15.00 -11.08 -16.74
CA GLN A 31 14.15 -11.77 -15.76
C GLN A 31 12.77 -11.13 -15.58
N GLY A 32 12.53 -9.90 -16.03
CA GLY A 32 11.18 -9.30 -16.03
C GLY A 32 10.79 -8.66 -17.35
N ALA A 33 9.84 -7.71 -17.30
CA ALA A 33 9.37 -6.82 -18.37
C ALA A 33 9.88 -7.14 -19.80
N GLY A 34 9.05 -7.85 -20.58
CA GLY A 34 9.40 -8.33 -21.92
C GLY A 34 10.05 -9.72 -21.95
N ALA A 35 10.16 -10.40 -20.81
CA ALA A 35 10.60 -11.78 -20.74
C ALA A 35 9.60 -12.71 -21.46
N SER A 36 10.09 -13.49 -22.42
CA SER A 36 9.30 -14.55 -23.05
C SER A 36 9.50 -15.86 -22.30
N LEU A 37 8.48 -16.28 -21.57
CA LEU A 37 8.36 -17.58 -20.95
C LEU A 37 7.98 -18.61 -22.02
N SER A 38 8.81 -19.63 -22.23
CA SER A 38 8.51 -20.69 -23.20
C SER A 38 8.36 -22.02 -22.49
N PHE A 39 7.24 -22.69 -22.77
CA PHE A 39 6.90 -24.02 -22.30
C PHE A 39 6.92 -24.99 -23.48
N GLN A 40 7.60 -26.12 -23.33
CA GLN A 40 7.69 -27.15 -24.35
C GLN A 40 7.16 -28.46 -23.81
N ILE A 41 6.24 -29.09 -24.55
CA ILE A 41 5.85 -30.47 -24.32
C ILE A 41 6.71 -31.38 -25.18
N ASP A 42 7.39 -32.32 -24.53
CA ASP A 42 8.17 -33.37 -25.18
C ASP A 42 7.50 -34.72 -24.97
N GLN A 43 7.64 -35.58 -25.98
CA GLN A 43 7.18 -36.96 -25.95
C GLN A 43 8.38 -37.88 -25.88
N VAL A 44 8.41 -38.81 -24.91
CA VAL A 44 9.45 -39.85 -24.82
C VAL A 44 9.42 -40.72 -26.09
N THR A 45 8.22 -41.05 -26.56
CA THR A 45 7.97 -41.66 -27.87
C THR A 45 7.04 -40.74 -28.68
N PRO A 46 7.47 -40.17 -29.82
CA PRO A 46 6.65 -39.24 -30.60
C PRO A 46 5.39 -39.91 -31.17
N VAL A 47 4.21 -39.53 -30.67
CA VAL A 47 2.89 -40.00 -31.12
C VAL A 47 2.16 -38.89 -31.88
N TYR A 48 2.16 -37.67 -31.34
CA TYR A 48 1.45 -36.51 -31.91
C TYR A 48 2.42 -35.49 -32.49
N LYS A 49 2.00 -34.84 -33.58
CA LYS A 49 2.77 -33.76 -34.23
C LYS A 49 2.52 -32.38 -33.62
N SER A 50 1.41 -32.20 -32.93
CA SER A 50 0.96 -30.93 -32.34
C SER A 50 -0.08 -31.21 -31.26
N PHE A 51 -0.17 -30.32 -30.27
CA PHE A 51 -1.16 -30.32 -29.21
C PHE A 51 -1.86 -28.96 -29.19
N TYR A 52 -3.10 -28.94 -28.73
CA TYR A 52 -3.72 -27.69 -28.29
C TYR A 52 -3.20 -27.36 -26.90
N TRP A 53 -2.87 -26.11 -26.62
CA TRP A 53 -2.45 -25.69 -25.28
C TRP A 53 -3.27 -24.50 -24.80
N GLU A 54 -3.40 -24.36 -23.49
CA GLU A 54 -4.18 -23.30 -22.83
C GLU A 54 -3.51 -22.89 -21.52
N VAL A 55 -3.41 -21.57 -21.27
CA VAL A 55 -2.98 -20.99 -19.99
C VAL A 55 -4.19 -20.46 -19.23
N GLN A 56 -4.30 -20.79 -17.94
CA GLN A 56 -5.42 -20.41 -17.08
C GLN A 56 -4.92 -19.92 -15.71
N PRO A 57 -5.54 -18.90 -15.10
CA PRO A 57 -5.22 -18.50 -13.73
C PRO A 57 -5.60 -19.59 -12.72
N VAL A 58 -4.84 -19.69 -11.63
CA VAL A 58 -5.10 -20.61 -10.50
C VAL A 58 -5.38 -19.83 -9.21
N THR A 59 -4.52 -18.87 -8.87
CA THR A 59 -4.67 -17.93 -7.75
C THR A 59 -4.33 -16.52 -8.22
N GLY A 60 -4.90 -15.51 -7.57
CA GLY A 60 -4.88 -14.11 -8.02
C GLY A 60 -6.25 -13.66 -8.56
N SER A 61 -6.50 -12.35 -8.60
CA SER A 61 -7.67 -11.82 -9.30
C SER A 61 -7.55 -12.16 -10.78
N THR A 62 -8.65 -12.57 -11.43
CA THR A 62 -8.62 -12.80 -12.89
C THR A 62 -8.27 -11.53 -13.65
N GLN A 63 -8.60 -10.35 -13.09
CA GLN A 63 -8.30 -9.06 -13.68
C GLN A 63 -6.80 -8.78 -13.66
N ASP A 64 -6.16 -9.01 -12.51
CA ASP A 64 -4.72 -8.79 -12.29
C ASP A 64 -3.91 -9.75 -13.17
N PHE A 65 -4.28 -11.04 -13.22
CA PHE A 65 -3.65 -12.00 -14.15
C PHE A 65 -3.63 -11.51 -15.61
N TRP A 66 -4.67 -10.81 -16.09
CA TRP A 66 -4.68 -10.34 -17.48
C TRP A 66 -3.88 -9.04 -17.69
N SER A 67 -3.62 -8.22 -16.66
CA SER A 67 -2.73 -7.05 -16.79
C SER A 67 -1.30 -7.45 -17.10
N ASP A 68 -0.79 -8.48 -16.44
CA ASP A 68 0.61 -8.94 -16.54
C ASP A 68 0.94 -9.47 -17.94
N PHE A 69 -0.06 -10.05 -18.60
CA PHE A 69 0.10 -10.67 -19.92
C PHE A 69 -0.34 -9.78 -21.08
N PHE A 70 -1.13 -8.73 -20.85
CA PHE A 70 -1.68 -7.86 -21.90
C PHE A 70 -1.60 -6.39 -21.50
N SER A 71 -0.63 -5.66 -22.06
CA SER A 71 -0.54 -4.22 -21.84
C SER A 71 -1.81 -3.48 -22.32
N ASN A 72 -2.51 -2.85 -21.38
CA ASN A 72 -3.62 -1.88 -21.54
C ASN A 72 -5.03 -2.46 -21.81
N VAL A 73 -5.94 -2.35 -20.82
CA VAL A 73 -7.06 -1.37 -20.87
C VAL A 73 -7.45 -0.95 -19.44
N VAL A 74 -7.15 0.30 -19.07
CA VAL A 74 -7.91 1.03 -18.05
C VAL A 74 -9.28 1.35 -18.64
N GLY A 75 -10.33 0.82 -18.03
CA GLY A 75 -11.72 1.20 -18.34
C GLY A 75 -12.30 0.55 -19.59
N GLY A 76 -12.89 -0.64 -19.41
CA GLY A 76 -13.77 -1.28 -20.38
C GLY A 76 -13.59 -2.78 -20.42
N GLU A 77 -14.46 -3.50 -19.71
CA GLU A 77 -14.71 -4.92 -19.97
C GLU A 77 -14.85 -5.18 -21.48
N PRO A 78 -14.26 -6.25 -21.97
CA PRO A 78 -15.09 -7.42 -22.18
C PRO A 78 -14.48 -8.68 -21.59
N ALA A 79 -15.32 -9.40 -20.84
CA ALA A 79 -15.19 -10.81 -20.48
C ALA A 79 -15.06 -11.80 -21.67
N ASP A 80 -14.62 -11.37 -22.86
CA ASP A 80 -14.56 -12.18 -24.09
C ASP A 80 -13.45 -11.68 -25.05
N GLN A 81 -12.17 -11.90 -24.71
CA GLN A 81 -10.97 -11.87 -25.59
C GLN A 81 -9.72 -11.95 -24.66
N PHE A 82 -8.78 -12.91 -24.68
CA PHE A 82 -8.28 -13.86 -25.66
C PHE A 82 -7.75 -15.10 -24.91
N ALA A 83 -8.07 -16.31 -25.37
CA ALA A 83 -7.38 -17.49 -24.86
C ALA A 83 -5.88 -17.42 -25.24
N LEU A 84 -4.99 -17.37 -24.26
CA LEU A 84 -3.56 -17.63 -24.45
C LEU A 84 -3.43 -19.13 -24.72
N SER A 85 -3.72 -19.46 -25.96
CA SER A 85 -3.91 -20.80 -26.47
C SER A 85 -3.38 -20.90 -27.88
N GLY A 86 -3.09 -22.12 -28.31
CA GLY A 86 -2.57 -22.33 -29.64
C GLY A 86 -2.36 -23.79 -29.94
N PHE A 87 -1.79 -24.04 -31.12
CA PHE A 87 -1.41 -25.37 -31.55
C PHE A 87 0.10 -25.46 -31.68
N GLY A 88 0.70 -26.49 -31.10
CA GLY A 88 2.14 -26.72 -31.19
C GLY A 88 2.64 -27.67 -30.14
N THR A 89 3.96 -27.89 -30.15
CA THR A 89 4.69 -28.51 -29.04
C THR A 89 5.29 -27.45 -28.11
N THR A 90 5.12 -26.18 -28.44
CA THR A 90 5.65 -25.04 -27.68
C THR A 90 4.53 -24.01 -27.48
N ALA A 91 4.43 -23.52 -26.25
CA ALA A 91 3.64 -22.36 -25.86
C ALA A 91 4.59 -21.25 -25.41
N SER A 92 4.36 -20.02 -25.84
CA SER A 92 5.16 -18.86 -25.44
C SER A 92 4.25 -17.79 -24.88
N VAL A 93 4.63 -17.26 -23.73
CA VAL A 93 3.93 -16.23 -22.99
C VAL A 93 4.90 -15.08 -22.75
N VAL A 94 4.46 -13.84 -22.94
CA VAL A 94 5.30 -12.67 -22.70
C VAL A 94 4.77 -11.98 -21.45
N LEU A 95 5.66 -11.75 -20.48
CA LEU A 95 5.37 -10.89 -19.34
C LEU A 95 5.50 -9.44 -19.81
N ASN A 96 4.40 -8.70 -19.83
CA ASN A 96 4.45 -7.26 -19.96
C ASN A 96 4.70 -6.71 -18.56
N ALA A 97 5.55 -5.69 -18.44
CA ALA A 97 5.85 -5.09 -17.14
C ALA A 97 4.56 -4.65 -16.45
N ASP A 98 4.36 -5.09 -15.21
CA ASP A 98 3.45 -4.48 -14.27
C ASP A 98 3.94 -3.06 -13.92
N SER A 99 2.98 -2.19 -13.66
CA SER A 99 3.20 -0.82 -13.20
C SER A 99 2.55 -0.56 -11.84
N LEU A 100 1.99 -1.57 -11.16
CA LEU A 100 1.17 -1.41 -9.97
C LEU A 100 1.15 -2.64 -9.02
N LYS A 101 2.13 -2.79 -8.11
CA LYS A 101 2.03 -3.54 -6.82
C LYS A 101 1.02 -4.69 -6.78
N GLU A 102 1.45 -5.86 -7.25
CA GLU A 102 0.66 -7.09 -7.36
C GLU A 102 1.08 -8.16 -6.32
N SER A 103 0.55 -9.39 -6.39
CA SER A 103 0.79 -10.42 -5.37
C SER A 103 0.93 -11.80 -5.99
N ASP A 104 2.06 -12.49 -5.82
CA ASP A 104 2.36 -13.83 -6.36
C ASP A 104 1.24 -14.53 -7.16
N GLU A 105 1.23 -14.36 -8.47
CA GLU A 105 0.23 -14.90 -9.38
C GLU A 105 0.61 -16.31 -9.82
N THR A 106 -0.27 -17.29 -9.60
CA THR A 106 -0.05 -18.66 -10.08
C THR A 106 -0.99 -18.97 -11.23
N PHE A 107 -0.42 -19.44 -12.34
CA PHE A 107 -1.16 -19.91 -13.50
C PHE A 107 -0.83 -21.36 -13.84
N ARG A 108 -1.69 -21.98 -14.64
CA ARG A 108 -1.54 -23.35 -15.14
C ARG A 108 -1.45 -23.34 -16.64
N ILE A 109 -0.45 -24.02 -17.18
CA ILE A 109 -0.37 -24.40 -18.59
C ILE A 109 -0.85 -25.86 -18.74
N SER A 110 -1.77 -26.08 -19.67
CA SER A 110 -2.35 -27.40 -19.96
C SER A 110 -2.22 -27.74 -21.44
N PHE A 111 -1.86 -28.98 -21.77
CA PHE A 111 -1.78 -29.49 -23.15
C PHE A 111 -2.83 -30.58 -23.40
N TYR A 112 -3.61 -30.40 -24.46
CA TYR A 112 -4.73 -31.22 -24.90
C TYR A 112 -4.50 -31.76 -26.32
N ARG A 113 -5.20 -32.83 -26.68
CA ARG A 113 -5.13 -33.38 -28.04
C ARG A 113 -5.95 -32.56 -29.03
N SER A 114 -6.98 -31.89 -28.55
CA SER A 114 -7.92 -31.11 -29.34
C SER A 114 -8.31 -29.82 -28.62
N ALA A 115 -8.61 -28.77 -29.40
CA ALA A 115 -9.18 -27.53 -28.87
C ALA A 115 -10.58 -27.71 -28.26
N LEU A 116 -11.26 -28.82 -28.55
CA LEU A 116 -12.57 -29.12 -27.97
C LEU A 116 -12.48 -29.84 -26.62
N ASP A 117 -11.33 -30.43 -26.29
CA ASP A 117 -11.15 -31.23 -25.07
C ASP A 117 -11.43 -30.42 -23.78
N PRO A 118 -10.89 -29.20 -23.59
CA PRO A 118 -11.12 -28.42 -22.38
C PRO A 118 -12.62 -28.14 -22.16
N HIS A 119 -13.33 -27.78 -23.23
CA HIS A 119 -14.74 -27.41 -23.18
C HIS A 119 -15.68 -28.61 -23.02
N ASN A 120 -15.20 -29.81 -23.32
CA ASN A 120 -15.93 -31.07 -23.13
C ASN A 120 -15.60 -31.76 -21.80
N GLY A 121 -14.81 -31.13 -20.92
CA GLY A 121 -14.42 -31.68 -19.63
C GLY A 121 -13.41 -32.83 -19.74
N VAL A 122 -12.71 -32.96 -20.87
CA VAL A 122 -11.64 -33.94 -21.05
C VAL A 122 -10.38 -33.41 -20.35
N ALA A 123 -9.74 -34.23 -19.52
CA ALA A 123 -8.52 -33.85 -18.83
C ALA A 123 -7.35 -33.63 -19.82
N PRO A 124 -6.42 -32.70 -19.54
CA PRO A 124 -5.23 -32.52 -20.37
C PRO A 124 -4.33 -33.77 -20.32
N GLU A 125 -3.52 -33.96 -21.36
CA GLU A 125 -2.48 -34.98 -21.38
C GLU A 125 -1.44 -34.72 -20.28
N ILE A 126 -1.14 -33.45 -20.05
CA ILE A 126 -0.24 -32.98 -19.00
C ILE A 126 -0.52 -31.51 -18.72
N SER A 127 -0.33 -31.11 -17.47
CA SER A 127 -0.39 -29.72 -17.03
C SER A 127 0.72 -29.42 -16.03
N ALA A 128 1.12 -28.16 -15.93
CA ALA A 128 2.05 -27.66 -14.91
C ALA A 128 1.58 -26.31 -14.39
N THR A 129 1.87 -26.01 -13.13
CA THR A 129 1.68 -24.67 -12.54
C THR A 129 2.97 -23.89 -12.59
N PHE A 130 2.84 -22.58 -12.71
CA PHE A 130 3.93 -21.62 -12.72
C PHE A 130 3.51 -20.39 -11.94
N THR A 131 4.44 -19.82 -11.17
CA THR A 131 4.20 -18.65 -10.33
C THR A 131 5.06 -17.47 -10.77
N VAL A 132 4.44 -16.33 -11.07
CA VAL A 132 5.12 -15.04 -11.11
C VAL A 132 5.25 -14.58 -9.66
N ILE A 133 6.45 -14.23 -9.25
CA ILE A 133 6.74 -13.75 -7.90
C ILE A 133 6.83 -12.23 -7.99
N ASP A 134 6.05 -11.56 -7.15
CA ASP A 134 6.06 -10.11 -7.04
C ASP A 134 7.48 -9.61 -6.67
N ASP A 135 8.00 -8.64 -7.45
CA ASP A 135 9.28 -7.98 -7.19
C ASP A 135 9.12 -6.55 -6.68
N ASP A 136 7.88 -6.05 -6.56
CA ASP A 136 7.63 -4.74 -6.03
C ASP A 136 8.02 -4.67 -4.56
N SER A 137 8.73 -3.59 -4.23
CA SER A 137 9.10 -3.32 -2.85
C SER A 137 7.82 -3.13 -2.04
N LYS A 138 7.46 -4.13 -1.24
CA LYS A 138 6.34 -4.01 -0.29
C LYS A 138 6.47 -2.68 0.46
N TYR A 139 5.44 -1.84 0.32
CA TYR A 139 5.40 -0.61 1.10
C TYR A 139 5.28 -1.01 2.57
N VAL A 140 6.33 -0.73 3.32
CA VAL A 140 6.41 -1.05 4.74
C VAL A 140 6.77 0.20 5.49
N ILE A 141 6.14 0.33 6.64
CA ILE A 141 6.34 1.43 7.56
C ILE A 141 7.26 0.91 8.68
N PRO A 142 8.48 1.46 8.86
CA PRO A 142 9.27 1.19 10.05
C PRO A 142 8.53 1.66 11.30
N VAL A 143 8.41 0.76 12.28
CA VAL A 143 7.77 1.05 13.57
C VAL A 143 8.71 0.65 14.70
N ILE A 144 8.88 1.50 15.71
CA ILE A 144 9.62 1.17 16.93
C ILE A 144 8.65 1.13 18.10
N ARG A 145 8.57 -0.01 18.80
CA ARG A 145 7.83 -0.17 20.06
C ARG A 145 8.73 -0.73 21.13
N GLY A 146 8.79 -0.09 22.30
CA GLY A 146 9.66 -0.54 23.40
C GLY A 146 11.14 -0.65 23.01
N GLY A 147 11.59 0.17 22.05
CA GLY A 147 12.96 0.16 21.52
C GLY A 147 13.26 -0.98 20.55
N GLN A 148 12.27 -1.75 20.10
CA GLN A 148 12.43 -2.77 19.06
C GLN A 148 11.82 -2.28 17.75
N GLN A 149 12.57 -2.39 16.66
CA GLN A 149 12.13 -1.99 15.33
C GLN A 149 11.50 -3.16 14.58
N SER A 150 10.31 -2.93 14.01
CA SER A 150 9.61 -3.78 13.05
C SER A 150 9.36 -3.00 11.74
N TYR A 151 8.91 -3.73 10.72
CA TYR A 151 8.43 -3.18 9.45
C TYR A 151 7.04 -3.74 9.21
N GLU A 152 6.05 -2.88 9.10
CA GLU A 152 4.64 -3.25 9.01
C GLU A 152 4.05 -2.81 7.68
N GLU A 153 3.32 -3.71 7.04
CA GLU A 153 2.57 -3.40 5.82
C GLU A 153 1.29 -2.64 6.22
N PRO A 154 1.13 -1.36 5.81
CA PRO A 154 -0.10 -0.64 6.09
C PRO A 154 -1.23 -1.19 5.21
N THR A 155 -2.46 -1.03 5.69
CA THR A 155 -3.64 -1.44 4.91
C THR A 155 -4.00 -0.37 3.88
N LYS A 156 -4.60 -0.73 2.74
CA LYS A 156 -5.10 0.28 1.78
C LYS A 156 -6.16 1.15 2.44
N TYR A 157 -6.06 2.47 2.25
CA TYR A 157 -7.06 3.40 2.74
C TYR A 157 -8.38 3.19 1.98
N SER A 158 -9.49 3.10 2.73
CA SER A 158 -10.84 2.88 2.16
C SER A 158 -11.87 3.88 2.66
N GLY A 159 -11.40 4.95 3.32
CA GLY A 159 -12.24 6.00 3.86
C GLY A 159 -12.65 7.06 2.83
N PRO A 160 -13.28 8.16 3.28
CA PRO A 160 -13.87 9.17 2.40
C PRO A 160 -12.84 10.09 1.70
N VAL A 161 -11.58 10.10 2.14
CA VAL A 161 -10.54 10.99 1.59
C VAL A 161 -9.86 10.33 0.39
N SER A 162 -10.26 10.72 -0.82
CA SER A 162 -9.91 10.00 -2.05
C SER A 162 -8.43 10.06 -2.45
N TYR A 163 -7.64 10.99 -1.90
CA TYR A 163 -6.22 11.10 -2.23
C TYR A 163 -5.32 10.21 -1.35
N LEU A 164 -5.83 9.71 -0.22
CA LEU A 164 -5.08 8.83 0.68
C LEU A 164 -5.01 7.42 0.07
N GLN A 165 -3.83 6.82 0.17
CA GLN A 165 -3.48 5.55 -0.43
C GLN A 165 -3.43 4.43 0.61
N TYR A 166 -2.79 4.68 1.75
CA TYR A 166 -2.66 3.70 2.83
C TYR A 166 -3.12 4.25 4.17
N GLN A 167 -3.40 3.34 5.09
CA GLN A 167 -3.67 3.64 6.48
C GLN A 167 -2.84 2.75 7.40
N PHE A 168 -2.27 3.39 8.41
CA PHE A 168 -1.59 2.76 9.51
C PHE A 168 -2.34 3.07 10.81
N LEU A 169 -2.74 2.01 11.50
CA LEU A 169 -3.35 2.10 12.82
C LEU A 169 -2.36 1.56 13.85
N GLY A 170 -1.96 2.44 14.77
CA GLY A 170 -1.03 2.15 15.84
C GLY A 170 -1.64 1.32 16.97
N SER A 171 -1.17 1.53 18.17
CA SER A 171 -1.62 0.81 19.37
C SER A 171 -1.79 1.73 20.57
N ALA A 172 -2.00 1.19 21.77
CA ALA A 172 -2.04 1.99 22.99
C ALA A 172 -0.65 2.19 23.64
N SER A 173 0.43 1.90 22.89
CA SER A 173 1.82 1.97 23.36
C SER A 173 2.57 3.05 22.61
N ALA A 174 3.57 3.65 23.27
CA ALA A 174 4.48 4.58 22.62
C ALA A 174 5.17 3.96 21.38
N GLU A 175 4.99 4.62 20.25
CA GLU A 175 5.40 4.23 18.91
C GLU A 175 6.26 5.30 18.24
N VAL A 176 7.31 4.89 17.54
CA VAL A 176 7.98 5.75 16.56
C VAL A 176 7.70 5.19 15.18
N VAL A 177 7.05 5.98 14.33
CA VAL A 177 6.56 5.58 13.01
C VAL A 177 7.09 6.55 11.97
N ALA A 178 7.54 6.04 10.82
CA ALA A 178 7.91 6.87 9.68
C ALA A 178 7.33 6.30 8.38
N GLY A 179 6.53 7.09 7.68
CA GLY A 179 6.02 6.78 6.34
C GLY A 179 7.08 6.97 5.26
N GLY A 180 6.66 6.70 4.02
CA GLY A 180 7.45 6.88 2.80
C GLY A 180 6.89 8.00 1.94
N ASP A 181 6.89 7.84 0.62
CA ASP A 181 6.43 8.89 -0.33
C ASP A 181 4.92 8.80 -0.68
N ALA A 182 4.16 7.98 0.05
CA ALA A 182 2.75 7.73 -0.21
C ALA A 182 1.87 8.65 0.62
N ASN A 183 0.68 9.00 0.12
CA ASN A 183 -0.29 9.76 0.90
C ASN A 183 -0.94 8.84 1.95
N ASP A 184 -0.61 9.02 3.22
CA ASP A 184 -0.94 8.09 4.29
C ASP A 184 -1.91 8.67 5.32
N PHE A 185 -2.78 7.80 5.84
CA PHE A 185 -3.54 8.05 7.06
C PHE A 185 -2.85 7.36 8.25
N PHE A 186 -2.25 8.15 9.14
CA PHE A 186 -1.72 7.65 10.40
C PHE A 186 -2.69 7.93 11.54
N ASN A 187 -3.09 6.88 12.27
CA ASN A 187 -3.76 7.03 13.56
C ASN A 187 -3.02 6.19 14.60
N LEU A 188 -2.29 6.85 15.49
CA LEU A 188 -1.44 6.19 16.49
C LEU A 188 -2.20 5.76 17.76
N LEU A 189 -3.51 6.05 17.83
CA LEU A 189 -4.45 5.67 18.90
C LEU A 189 -4.08 6.22 20.29
N GLY A 190 -3.05 5.72 20.94
CA GLY A 190 -2.64 6.27 22.23
C GLY A 190 -1.25 5.86 22.63
N GLY A 191 -0.61 6.73 23.40
CA GLY A 191 0.80 6.59 23.70
C GLY A 191 1.44 7.97 23.69
N ASP A 192 2.74 8.01 23.96
CA ASP A 192 3.52 9.20 23.66
C ASP A 192 4.32 8.86 22.40
N ASP A 193 3.78 9.27 21.26
CA ASP A 193 4.23 8.78 19.95
C ASP A 193 5.08 9.80 19.20
N ALA A 194 5.85 9.32 18.23
CA ALA A 194 6.54 10.14 17.25
C ALA A 194 6.23 9.64 15.84
N ALA A 195 5.53 10.44 15.04
CA ALA A 195 5.16 10.13 13.67
C ALA A 195 5.88 11.06 12.69
N ASN A 196 6.34 10.51 11.57
CA ASN A 196 6.75 11.25 10.40
C ASN A 196 5.94 10.73 9.19
N GLY A 197 5.16 11.60 8.54
CA GLY A 197 4.38 11.26 7.36
C GLY A 197 5.28 10.85 6.19
N GLY A 198 6.35 11.61 5.98
CA GLY A 198 7.37 11.32 4.98
C GLY A 198 7.23 12.28 3.81
N GLY A 199 6.84 11.77 2.65
CA GLY A 199 6.44 12.57 1.50
C GLY A 199 5.05 12.18 1.05
N GLY A 200 4.37 13.08 0.34
CA GLY A 200 2.95 12.91 0.03
C GLY A 200 2.09 13.85 0.86
N ASN A 201 0.78 13.81 0.65
CA ASN A 201 -0.17 14.56 1.45
C ASN A 201 -0.73 13.62 2.51
N ASP A 202 -0.28 13.79 3.74
CA ASP A 202 -0.58 12.87 4.83
C ASP A 202 -1.66 13.43 5.76
N VAL A 203 -2.30 12.53 6.50
CA VAL A 203 -3.19 12.87 7.60
C VAL A 203 -2.68 12.19 8.86
N LEU A 204 -2.23 12.99 9.83
CA LEU A 204 -1.58 12.53 11.05
C LEU A 204 -2.46 12.76 12.28
N ASP A 205 -2.99 11.67 12.84
CA ASP A 205 -3.67 11.62 14.13
C ASP A 205 -2.76 10.92 15.16
N GLY A 206 -2.21 11.71 16.08
CA GLY A 206 -1.40 11.17 17.18
C GLY A 206 -2.21 10.40 18.23
N GLY A 207 -3.54 10.53 18.22
CA GLY A 207 -4.39 9.93 19.24
C GLY A 207 -4.22 10.59 20.61
N THR A 208 -4.36 9.80 21.67
CA THR A 208 -4.18 10.27 23.06
C THR A 208 -2.71 10.39 23.45
N GLY A 209 -2.42 11.07 24.56
CA GLY A 209 -1.04 11.27 25.05
C GLY A 209 -0.31 12.44 24.41
N SER A 210 1.02 12.45 24.50
CA SER A 210 1.90 13.54 24.05
C SER A 210 2.73 13.13 22.83
N ASN A 211 2.31 13.62 21.67
CA ASN A 211 2.77 13.16 20.37
C ASN A 211 3.65 14.19 19.66
N PHE A 212 4.67 13.73 18.94
CA PHE A 212 5.48 14.53 18.01
C PHE A 212 5.10 14.16 16.59
N LEU A 213 4.58 15.10 15.82
CA LEU A 213 4.05 14.87 14.48
C LEU A 213 4.83 15.72 13.48
N THR A 214 5.45 15.04 12.52
CA THR A 214 6.19 15.64 11.39
C THR A 214 5.40 15.34 10.13
N GLY A 215 4.92 16.37 9.43
CA GLY A 215 4.19 16.19 8.16
C GLY A 215 5.14 15.66 7.10
N GLY A 216 6.25 16.35 6.93
CA GLY A 216 7.25 16.06 5.90
C GLY A 216 6.95 16.84 4.62
N ALA A 217 7.13 16.21 3.47
CA ALA A 217 7.01 16.86 2.19
C ALA A 217 5.61 16.71 1.59
N GLY A 218 4.81 17.76 1.60
CA GLY A 218 3.53 17.80 0.91
C GLY A 218 2.55 18.75 1.57
N HIS A 219 1.26 18.49 1.41
CA HIS A 219 0.19 19.21 2.08
C HIS A 219 -0.45 18.33 3.14
N ASP A 220 0.05 18.45 4.36
CA ASP A 220 -0.29 17.57 5.47
C ASP A 220 -1.39 18.14 6.36
N VAL A 221 -2.16 17.24 6.95
CA VAL A 221 -3.24 17.58 7.89
C VAL A 221 -2.99 16.91 9.22
N PHE A 222 -2.83 17.72 10.26
CA PHE A 222 -2.72 17.24 11.64
C PHE A 222 -4.10 17.20 12.29
N PHE A 223 -4.37 16.12 13.02
CA PHE A 223 -5.65 15.88 13.67
C PHE A 223 -5.46 15.66 15.16
N LEU A 224 -6.24 16.40 15.95
CA LEU A 224 -6.28 16.28 17.40
C LEU A 224 -7.73 16.03 17.84
N ASP A 225 -7.96 14.92 18.52
CA ASP A 225 -9.23 14.62 19.16
C ASP A 225 -9.22 14.94 20.65
N GLY A 226 -9.78 16.09 21.05
CA GLY A 226 -9.93 16.43 22.46
C GLY A 226 -11.19 15.86 23.12
N ARG A 227 -12.03 15.12 22.39
CA ARG A 227 -13.32 14.62 22.92
C ARG A 227 -13.18 13.40 23.82
N GLY A 228 -12.00 12.77 23.86
CA GLY A 228 -11.74 11.51 24.58
C GLY A 228 -11.75 11.61 26.11
N GLY A 229 -11.84 12.82 26.69
CA GLY A 229 -11.82 13.06 28.14
C GLY A 229 -10.44 12.89 28.80
N THR A 230 -9.41 12.57 28.01
CA THR A 230 -8.01 12.62 28.40
C THR A 230 -7.33 13.79 27.71
N THR A 231 -6.46 14.51 28.42
CA THR A 231 -5.69 15.60 27.81
C THR A 231 -4.83 15.06 26.68
N THR A 232 -4.96 15.64 25.49
CA THR A 232 -4.09 15.35 24.34
C THR A 232 -3.07 16.45 24.14
N TRP A 233 -1.88 16.10 23.64
CA TRP A 233 -0.86 17.06 23.26
C TRP A 233 -0.23 16.67 21.93
N ALA A 234 -0.25 17.58 20.94
CA ALA A 234 0.52 17.41 19.72
C ALA A 234 1.64 18.46 19.63
N THR A 235 2.84 18.03 19.28
CA THR A 235 3.95 18.90 18.90
C THR A 235 4.15 18.73 17.41
N ILE A 236 3.74 19.73 16.63
CA ILE A 236 3.98 19.78 15.20
C ILE A 236 5.41 20.28 15.01
N THR A 237 6.25 19.45 14.41
CA THR A 237 7.72 19.61 14.41
C THR A 237 8.22 20.45 13.24
N ASP A 238 7.46 20.53 12.15
CA ASP A 238 7.90 21.07 10.87
C ASP A 238 6.86 21.94 10.15
N TRP A 239 5.91 22.54 10.89
CA TRP A 239 4.78 23.25 10.28
C TRP A 239 5.14 24.13 9.07
N GLU A 240 4.50 23.86 7.93
CA GLU A 240 4.70 24.54 6.66
C GLU A 240 3.46 25.32 6.18
N ALA A 241 3.67 26.25 5.25
CA ALA A 241 2.57 27.01 4.67
C ALA A 241 1.72 26.13 3.74
N GLY A 242 0.42 26.03 4.03
CA GLY A 242 -0.51 25.18 3.27
C GLY A 242 -0.82 23.85 3.96
N GLU A 243 -0.20 23.57 5.10
CA GLU A 243 -0.65 22.53 6.02
C GLU A 243 -1.86 22.99 6.83
N GLU A 244 -2.57 22.00 7.37
CA GLU A 244 -3.77 22.23 8.15
C GLU A 244 -3.71 21.54 9.51
N LEU A 245 -4.38 22.13 10.51
CA LEU A 245 -4.61 21.50 11.81
C LEU A 245 -6.09 21.55 12.14
N SER A 246 -6.65 20.41 12.53
CA SER A 246 -8.01 20.28 13.03
C SER A 246 -8.03 19.82 14.49
N ILE A 247 -8.84 20.50 15.31
CA ILE A 247 -9.05 20.17 16.73
C ILE A 247 -10.55 19.88 16.93
N TRP A 248 -10.86 18.64 17.26
CA TRP A 248 -12.23 18.18 17.42
C TRP A 248 -12.72 18.31 18.86
N GLY A 249 -14.00 18.64 19.00
CA GLY A 249 -14.64 18.94 20.29
C GLY A 249 -14.74 20.43 20.62
N TRP A 250 -14.35 21.32 19.70
CA TRP A 250 -14.49 22.76 19.89
C TRP A 250 -15.96 23.21 19.81
N HIS A 251 -16.39 24.07 20.72
CA HIS A 251 -17.74 24.62 20.80
C HIS A 251 -17.68 26.15 20.85
N PRO A 252 -18.13 26.85 19.79
CA PRO A 252 -18.09 28.31 19.72
C PRO A 252 -18.78 28.98 20.92
N GLY A 253 -18.07 29.89 21.59
CA GLY A 253 -18.56 30.61 22.77
C GLY A 253 -18.53 29.83 24.09
N VAL A 254 -18.20 28.54 24.06
CA VAL A 254 -17.95 27.71 25.26
C VAL A 254 -16.46 27.48 25.43
N SER A 255 -15.82 26.96 24.38
CA SER A 255 -14.39 26.63 24.40
C SER A 255 -13.52 27.87 24.51
N LYS A 256 -12.35 27.71 25.12
CA LYS A 256 -11.37 28.78 25.31
C LYS A 256 -9.99 28.30 24.87
N ALA A 257 -9.29 29.17 24.15
CA ALA A 257 -7.89 28.98 23.83
C ALA A 257 -7.03 29.96 24.63
N THR A 258 -5.98 29.45 25.27
CA THR A 258 -4.90 30.27 25.85
C THR A 258 -3.60 30.00 25.11
N TRP A 259 -2.79 31.04 24.94
CA TRP A 259 -1.59 31.00 24.11
C TRP A 259 -0.36 31.30 24.95
N VAL A 260 0.69 30.51 24.76
CA VAL A 260 1.97 30.66 25.44
C VAL A 260 3.09 30.63 24.41
N ASP A 261 3.93 31.65 24.42
CA ASP A 261 5.12 31.70 23.55
C ASP A 261 6.28 30.89 24.16
N ASN A 262 7.07 30.25 23.30
CA ASN A 262 8.24 29.45 23.65
C ASN A 262 7.96 28.32 24.66
N ALA A 263 6.77 27.73 24.61
CA ALA A 263 6.40 26.55 25.38
C ALA A 263 6.66 25.26 24.57
N GLY A 264 6.47 24.10 25.20
CA GLY A 264 6.73 22.78 24.61
C GLY A 264 7.98 22.09 25.15
N ALA A 265 8.30 20.94 24.58
CA ALA A 265 9.44 20.12 24.98
C ALA A 265 10.78 20.78 24.59
N ALA A 266 11.85 20.47 25.33
CA ALA A 266 13.19 20.97 25.02
C ALA A 266 13.62 20.54 23.61
N GLY A 267 14.07 21.51 22.79
CA GLY A 267 14.42 21.29 21.38
C GLY A 267 13.25 21.45 20.40
N TRP A 268 12.01 21.48 20.89
CA TRP A 268 10.78 21.60 20.10
C TRP A 268 9.85 22.69 20.66
N THR A 269 10.44 23.75 21.22
CA THR A 269 9.67 24.86 21.78
C THR A 269 9.15 25.77 20.68
N GLY A 270 7.97 26.35 20.88
CA GLY A 270 7.39 27.33 19.97
C GLY A 270 6.14 27.97 20.56
N VAL A 271 5.25 28.44 19.69
CA VAL A 271 3.93 28.89 20.13
C VAL A 271 3.07 27.68 20.49
N THR A 272 2.49 27.70 21.68
CA THR A 272 1.60 26.64 22.18
C THR A 272 0.20 27.20 22.43
N MET A 273 -0.81 26.50 21.93
CA MET A 273 -2.20 26.71 22.30
C MET A 273 -2.61 25.66 23.32
N HIS A 274 -3.28 26.07 24.40
CA HIS A 274 -4.05 25.20 25.28
C HIS A 274 -5.54 25.44 25.07
N GLY A 275 -6.28 24.38 24.77
CA GLY A 275 -7.74 24.38 24.62
C GLY A 275 -8.43 23.81 25.85
N ASP A 276 -9.35 24.60 26.41
CA ASP A 276 -10.42 24.19 27.33
C ASP A 276 -11.67 24.05 26.45
N LEU A 277 -12.00 22.82 26.04
CA LEU A 277 -13.01 22.54 25.03
C LEU A 277 -14.42 22.59 25.62
N ASP A 278 -14.62 22.16 26.86
CA ASP A 278 -15.93 22.17 27.52
C ASP A 278 -16.19 23.44 28.38
N GLY A 279 -15.19 24.31 28.53
CA GLY A 279 -15.27 25.58 29.24
C GLY A 279 -15.18 25.44 30.76
N ASN A 280 -14.79 24.27 31.28
CA ASN A 280 -14.72 23.97 32.71
C ASN A 280 -13.47 24.57 33.41
N GLY A 281 -12.53 25.13 32.64
CA GLY A 281 -11.30 25.76 33.14
C GLY A 281 -10.10 24.81 33.26
N THR A 282 -10.24 23.55 32.85
CA THR A 282 -9.14 22.58 32.69
C THR A 282 -8.74 22.47 31.23
N ILE A 283 -7.52 21.99 30.97
CA ILE A 283 -6.99 21.87 29.60
C ILE A 283 -7.31 20.48 29.08
N ASP A 284 -8.09 20.42 28.01
CA ASP A 284 -8.47 19.18 27.32
C ASP A 284 -7.52 18.84 26.18
N THR A 285 -6.94 19.85 25.53
CA THR A 285 -6.02 19.62 24.42
C THR A 285 -4.96 20.70 24.35
N SER A 286 -3.78 20.34 23.86
CA SER A 286 -2.70 21.28 23.63
C SER A 286 -2.03 21.00 22.29
N VAL A 287 -1.58 22.05 21.64
CA VAL A 287 -0.77 21.94 20.43
C VAL A 287 0.37 22.93 20.48
N THR A 288 1.58 22.45 20.19
CA THR A 288 2.78 23.26 20.02
C THR A 288 3.16 23.25 18.55
N TRP A 289 3.31 24.43 17.95
CA TRP A 289 3.98 24.59 16.65
C TRP A 289 5.44 24.94 16.90
N ALA A 290 6.32 23.94 16.79
CA ALA A 290 7.72 24.07 17.14
C ALA A 290 8.42 25.13 16.26
N GLY A 291 9.24 25.98 16.87
CA GLY A 291 9.98 27.03 16.16
C GLY A 291 9.13 28.19 15.62
N MET A 292 7.81 28.16 15.79
CA MET A 292 6.90 29.19 15.29
C MET A 292 6.50 30.22 16.36
N THR A 293 6.01 31.35 15.87
CA THR A 293 5.36 32.40 16.66
C THR A 293 3.88 32.53 16.28
N ARG A 294 3.06 33.11 17.16
CA ARG A 294 1.61 33.27 16.92
C ARG A 294 1.28 34.01 15.62
N ALA A 295 2.12 34.94 15.19
CA ALA A 295 1.93 35.75 14.00
C ALA A 295 2.14 34.99 12.68
N GLN A 296 2.82 33.84 12.73
CA GLN A 296 3.06 32.99 11.56
C GLN A 296 1.95 31.97 11.33
N LEU A 297 1.10 31.73 12.35
CA LEU A 297 -0.03 30.83 12.25
C LEU A 297 -1.25 31.51 11.63
N PRO A 298 -2.07 30.78 10.86
CA PRO A 298 -3.31 31.33 10.34
C PRO A 298 -4.29 31.70 11.46
N SER A 299 -5.31 32.48 11.09
CA SER A 299 -6.43 32.72 11.98
C SER A 299 -7.34 31.49 11.98
N PRO A 300 -7.72 30.95 13.14
CA PRO A 300 -8.56 29.77 13.18
C PRO A 300 -9.99 30.08 12.73
N PHE A 301 -10.65 29.06 12.18
CA PHE A 301 -12.07 29.05 11.85
C PHE A 301 -12.79 28.14 12.84
N GLU A 302 -13.84 28.67 13.46
CA GLU A 302 -14.64 27.94 14.45
C GLU A 302 -15.90 27.38 13.80
N PHE A 303 -16.14 26.09 14.03
CA PHE A 303 -17.39 25.39 13.74
C PHE A 303 -17.84 24.66 15.02
N ASP A 304 -19.14 24.36 15.13
CA ASP A 304 -19.60 23.53 16.22
C ASP A 304 -19.06 22.10 16.06
N GLY A 305 -18.29 21.66 17.05
CA GLY A 305 -17.52 20.42 17.08
C GLY A 305 -16.08 20.51 16.55
N LEU A 306 -15.62 21.65 16.00
CA LEU A 306 -14.34 21.72 15.28
C LEU A 306 -13.69 23.12 15.29
N LEU A 307 -12.41 23.19 15.62
CA LEU A 307 -11.54 24.36 15.38
C LEU A 307 -10.54 24.01 14.28
N TRP A 308 -10.39 24.88 13.29
CA TRP A 308 -9.55 24.61 12.12
C TRP A 308 -8.56 25.73 11.84
N PHE A 309 -7.29 25.37 11.62
CA PHE A 309 -6.21 26.22 11.14
C PHE A 309 -5.86 25.81 9.70
N LYS A 310 -5.87 26.76 8.76
CA LYS A 310 -5.60 26.58 7.32
C LYS A 310 -5.07 27.87 6.70
#